data_AF-A0A3P3TAP3-F1
#
_entry.id   AF-A0A3P3TAP3-F1
#
_cell.length_a   1.000
_cell.length_b   1.000
_cell.length_c   1.000
_cell.angle_alpha   90.00
_cell.angle_beta   90.00
_cell.angle_gamma   90.00
#
_symmetry.space_group_name_H-M   'P 1'
#
loop_
_entity.id
_entity.type
_entity.pdbx_description
1 polymer ?
#
loop_
_entity_poly.entity_id
_entity_poly.type
_entity_poly.pdbx_seq_one_letter_code
_entity_poly.pdbx_strand_id
1 'polypeptide(L)'
;MQKRQLIDDVSLLHSNSHIIQLFKGGNNRWEWRFIHTELAILLIEEGFCKIVPYYPNIIINVFSQNYKTFRKQILRRDKHTCQYCGKPGHTIDHIHPASQGGFTSPRNCVTACLSCNVSKADTTLDLFLVNEQMEEDGVQEWNMEQLSFSRLRY
;
A
#
# COMPACT_ATOMS: atom_id res chain seq x y z
N MET A 1 -24.75 3.08 -17.67
CA MET A 1 -23.42 3.49 -18.19
C MET A 1 -22.37 2.59 -17.55
N GLN A 2 -21.66 1.76 -18.31
CA GLN A 2 -20.52 1.00 -17.79
C GLN A 2 -19.48 1.99 -17.26
N LYS A 3 -19.10 1.89 -15.99
CA LYS A 3 -17.94 2.62 -15.46
C LYS A 3 -16.74 2.22 -16.31
N ARG A 4 -16.11 3.16 -17.02
CA ARG A 4 -14.86 2.90 -17.74
C ARG A 4 -13.86 2.39 -16.70
N GLN A 5 -13.50 1.11 -16.80
CA GLN A 5 -12.63 0.44 -15.84
C GLN A 5 -11.21 0.94 -16.08
N LEU A 6 -10.63 1.57 -15.06
CA LEU A 6 -9.23 1.99 -15.08
C LEU A 6 -8.33 0.75 -15.09
N ILE A 7 -7.20 0.83 -15.77
CA ILE A 7 -6.30 -0.33 -16.00
C ILE A 7 -5.04 -0.18 -15.14
N ASP A 8 -4.52 -1.27 -14.61
CA ASP A 8 -3.27 -1.35 -13.84
C ASP A 8 -2.20 -2.24 -14.47
N ASP A 9 -2.49 -2.81 -15.64
CA ASP A 9 -1.51 -3.55 -16.41
C ASP A 9 -0.47 -2.60 -17.03
N VAL A 10 0.69 -2.51 -16.38
CA VAL A 10 1.81 -1.66 -16.80
C VAL A 10 2.39 -2.05 -18.15
N SER A 11 2.16 -3.28 -18.64
CA SER A 11 2.62 -3.71 -19.97
C SER A 11 1.95 -2.93 -21.11
N LEU A 12 0.83 -2.27 -20.82
CA LEU A 12 0.11 -1.41 -21.76
C LEU A 12 0.73 -0.02 -21.89
N LEU A 13 1.65 0.39 -21.01
CA LEU A 13 2.38 1.65 -21.17
C LEU A 13 3.30 1.54 -22.39
N HIS A 14 3.10 2.38 -23.39
CA HIS A 14 4.05 2.46 -24.50
C HIS A 14 5.38 3.02 -24.01
N SER A 15 6.48 2.49 -24.56
CA SER A 15 7.88 2.85 -24.26
C SER A 15 8.29 4.27 -24.70
N ASN A 16 7.34 5.19 -24.87
CA ASN A 16 7.62 6.60 -25.10
C ASN A 16 8.03 7.22 -23.77
N SER A 17 9.19 7.87 -23.75
CA SER A 17 9.90 8.35 -22.55
C SER A 17 9.16 9.38 -21.68
N HIS A 18 7.93 9.78 -22.07
CA HIS A 18 7.12 10.79 -21.42
C HIS A 18 5.66 10.33 -21.32
N ILE A 19 5.21 10.07 -20.09
CA ILE A 19 3.84 9.76 -19.71
C ILE A 19 3.17 11.02 -19.17
N ILE A 20 1.91 11.24 -19.52
CA ILE A 20 1.10 12.34 -18.96
C ILE A 20 0.42 11.84 -17.69
N GLN A 21 0.75 12.44 -16.55
CA GLN A 21 0.06 12.19 -15.29
C GLN A 21 -1.00 13.25 -15.03
N LEU A 22 -2.26 12.84 -14.92
CA LEU A 22 -3.39 13.66 -14.51
C LEU A 22 -3.64 13.54 -13.01
N PHE A 23 -3.81 14.66 -12.30
CA PHE A 23 -4.05 14.66 -10.87
C PHE A 23 -4.91 15.85 -10.42
N LYS A 24 -5.37 15.81 -9.17
CA LYS A 24 -6.08 16.92 -8.52
C LYS A 24 -5.10 17.74 -7.68
N GLY A 25 -4.97 19.02 -8.01
CA GLY A 25 -4.16 19.98 -7.26
C GLY A 25 -4.79 20.41 -5.93
N GLY A 26 -4.10 21.30 -5.20
CA GLY A 26 -4.52 21.73 -3.85
C GLY A 26 -5.86 22.47 -3.80
N ASN A 27 -6.26 23.12 -4.89
CA ASN A 27 -7.57 23.76 -5.07
C ASN A 27 -8.63 22.83 -5.70
N ASN A 28 -8.36 21.52 -5.75
CA ASN A 28 -9.19 20.50 -6.40
C ASN A 28 -9.43 20.70 -7.91
N ARG A 29 -8.60 21.51 -8.58
CA ARG A 29 -8.58 21.60 -10.05
C ARG A 29 -7.79 20.44 -10.64
N TRP A 30 -8.15 20.07 -11.86
CA TRP A 30 -7.39 19.09 -12.62
C TRP A 30 -6.12 19.73 -13.14
N GLU A 31 -5.01 19.06 -12.90
CA GLU A 31 -3.68 19.45 -13.34
C GLU A 31 -3.02 18.25 -14.04
N TRP A 32 -1.98 18.53 -14.81
CA TRP A 32 -1.24 17.53 -15.54
C TRP A 32 0.25 17.85 -15.55
N ARG A 33 1.08 16.81 -15.71
CA ARG A 33 2.53 16.93 -15.91
C ARG A 33 3.08 15.77 -16.72
N PHE A 34 4.25 15.97 -17.33
CA PHE A 34 5.02 14.88 -17.90
C PHE A 34 5.85 14.20 -16.82
N ILE A 35 5.89 12.87 -16.85
CA ILE A 35 6.75 12.04 -16.01
C ILE A 35 7.44 10.98 -16.86
N HIS A 36 8.58 10.47 -16.37
CA HIS A 36 9.25 9.34 -16.99
C HIS A 36 8.49 8.04 -16.80
N THR A 37 8.69 7.10 -17.70
CA THR A 37 7.99 5.81 -17.73
C THR A 37 8.28 4.99 -16.47
N GLU A 38 9.49 5.03 -15.94
CA GLU A 38 9.89 4.31 -14.72
C GLU A 38 9.09 4.80 -13.51
N LEU A 39 8.89 6.12 -13.39
CA LEU A 39 8.06 6.69 -12.34
C LEU A 39 6.58 6.35 -12.55
N ALA A 40 6.10 6.31 -13.79
CA ALA A 40 4.73 5.93 -14.10
C ALA A 40 4.43 4.48 -13.69
N ILE A 41 5.35 3.55 -13.99
CA ILE A 41 5.28 2.14 -13.59
C ILE A 41 5.18 2.06 -12.07
N LEU A 42 6.12 2.67 -11.34
CA LEU A 42 6.13 2.67 -9.88
C LEU A 42 4.81 3.19 -9.30
N LEU A 43 4.27 4.30 -9.82
CA LEU A 43 3.02 4.87 -9.34
C LEU A 43 1.80 3.97 -9.58
N ILE A 44 1.78 3.21 -10.67
CA ILE A 44 0.70 2.27 -10.97
C ILE A 44 0.83 1.03 -10.11
N GLU A 45 2.04 0.48 -10.01
CA GLU A 45 2.35 -0.68 -9.18
C GLU A 45 2.03 -0.40 -7.73
N GLU A 46 2.40 0.75 -7.19
CA GLU A 46 2.08 1.16 -5.82
C GLU A 46 0.59 1.57 -5.61
N GLY A 47 -0.20 1.58 -6.70
CA GLY A 47 -1.65 1.83 -6.67
C GLY A 47 -2.04 3.30 -6.56
N PHE A 48 -1.10 4.24 -6.69
CA PHE A 48 -1.38 5.68 -6.72
C PHE A 48 -2.11 6.10 -7.99
N CYS A 49 -1.75 5.47 -9.11
CA CYS A 49 -2.26 5.80 -10.42
C CYS A 49 -2.88 4.60 -11.12
N LYS A 50 -3.68 4.88 -12.14
CA LYS A 50 -4.16 3.89 -13.10
C LYS A 50 -4.03 4.45 -14.51
N ILE A 51 -3.93 3.58 -15.50
CA ILE A 51 -3.89 3.92 -16.91
C ILE A 51 -5.30 4.30 -17.38
N VAL A 52 -5.38 5.37 -18.17
CA VAL A 52 -6.63 5.80 -18.80
C VAL A 52 -6.92 4.89 -20.01
N PRO A 53 -8.11 4.25 -20.07
CA PRO A 53 -8.47 3.41 -21.21
C PRO A 53 -8.39 4.17 -22.53
N TYR A 54 -7.90 3.51 -23.58
CA TYR A 54 -7.68 4.05 -24.94
C TYR A 54 -6.58 5.13 -25.06
N TYR A 55 -5.94 5.52 -23.95
CA TYR A 55 -4.85 6.48 -23.92
C TYR A 55 -3.71 5.94 -23.04
N PRO A 56 -2.97 4.92 -23.51
CA PRO A 56 -1.94 4.22 -22.74
C PRO A 56 -0.77 5.10 -22.28
N ASN A 57 -0.61 6.29 -22.85
CA ASN A 57 0.38 7.28 -22.42
C ASN A 57 -0.14 8.25 -21.35
N ILE A 58 -1.37 8.04 -20.85
CA ILE A 58 -2.00 8.88 -19.83
C ILE A 58 -2.35 8.04 -18.62
N ILE A 59 -1.87 8.48 -17.46
CA ILE A 59 -2.21 7.90 -16.15
C ILE A 59 -2.98 8.93 -15.32
N ILE A 60 -3.83 8.46 -14.43
CA ILE A 60 -4.63 9.30 -13.53
C ILE A 60 -4.40 8.90 -12.07
N ASN A 61 -4.17 9.90 -11.22
CA ASN A 61 -4.11 9.71 -9.77
C ASN A 61 -5.48 9.29 -9.23
N VAL A 62 -5.53 8.10 -8.66
CA VAL A 62 -6.67 7.61 -7.87
C VAL A 62 -6.49 7.93 -6.38
N PHE A 63 -5.24 8.15 -5.95
CA PHE A 63 -4.89 8.69 -4.64
C PHE A 63 -4.10 10.00 -4.76
N SER A 64 -4.29 10.89 -3.78
CA SER A 64 -3.56 12.15 -3.66
C SER A 64 -2.14 11.89 -3.17
N GLN A 65 -1.18 12.66 -3.67
CA GLN A 65 0.19 12.67 -3.16
C GLN A 65 0.34 13.56 -1.91
N ASN A 66 -0.70 14.35 -1.57
CA ASN A 66 -0.72 15.09 -0.31
C ASN A 66 -1.08 14.15 0.84
N TYR A 67 -0.19 14.02 1.82
CA TYR A 67 -0.35 13.10 2.95
C TYR A 67 -1.68 13.25 3.71
N LYS A 68 -2.16 14.48 3.96
CA LYS A 68 -3.43 14.69 4.69
C LYS A 68 -4.62 14.15 3.91
N THR A 69 -4.65 14.35 2.60
CA THR A 69 -5.71 13.84 1.72
C THR A 69 -5.57 12.34 1.51
N PHE A 70 -4.34 11.86 1.30
CA PHE A 70 -4.01 10.44 1.18
C PHE A 70 -4.53 9.64 2.37
N ARG A 71 -4.21 10.07 3.60
CA ARG A 71 -4.69 9.42 4.83
C ARG A 71 -6.22 9.29 4.84
N LYS A 72 -6.94 10.37 4.52
CA LYS A 72 -8.41 10.35 4.45
C LYS A 72 -8.92 9.38 3.38
N GLN A 73 -8.23 9.27 2.25
CA GLN A 73 -8.59 8.34 1.18
C GLN A 73 -8.37 6.88 1.59
N ILE A 74 -7.29 6.56 2.32
CA ILE A 74 -7.04 5.20 2.87
C ILE A 74 -8.12 4.84 3.88
N LEU A 75 -8.39 5.70 4.87
CA LEU A 75 -9.46 5.48 5.85
C LEU A 75 -10.81 5.24 5.17
N ARG A 76 -11.13 6.01 4.13
CA ARG A 76 -12.37 5.82 3.36
C ARG A 76 -12.37 4.52 2.54
N ARG A 77 -11.24 4.15 1.92
CA ARG A 77 -11.09 2.89 1.16
C ARG A 77 -11.42 1.70 2.05
N ASP A 78 -10.88 1.71 3.27
CA ASP A 78 -11.02 0.63 4.24
C ASP A 78 -12.27 0.76 5.12
N LYS A 79 -13.17 1.70 4.80
CA LYS A 79 -14.41 1.98 5.55
C LYS A 79 -14.18 2.26 7.04
N HIS A 80 -13.03 2.84 7.39
CA HIS A 80 -12.60 3.09 8.77
C HIS A 80 -12.52 1.80 9.62
N THR A 81 -12.20 0.68 8.98
CA THR A 81 -12.04 -0.63 9.63
C THR A 81 -10.56 -0.99 9.70
N CYS A 82 -10.08 -1.32 10.90
CA CYS A 82 -8.75 -1.86 11.13
C CYS A 82 -8.56 -3.12 10.31
N GLN A 83 -7.54 -3.15 9.45
CA GLN A 83 -7.26 -4.30 8.59
C GLN A 83 -6.61 -5.47 9.34
N TYR A 84 -6.19 -5.26 10.59
CA TYR A 84 -5.62 -6.31 11.43
C TYR A 84 -6.71 -7.04 12.22
N CYS A 85 -7.49 -6.32 13.04
CA CYS A 85 -8.46 -6.93 13.96
C CYS A 85 -9.93 -6.73 13.58
N GLY A 86 -10.24 -6.04 12.48
CA GLY A 86 -11.62 -5.79 12.03
C GLY A 86 -12.43 -4.77 12.86
N LYS A 87 -11.88 -4.22 13.94
CA LYS A 87 -12.51 -3.18 14.78
C LYS A 87 -12.41 -1.79 14.12
N PRO A 88 -13.12 -0.76 14.61
CA PRO A 88 -12.97 0.62 14.10
C PRO A 88 -11.52 1.12 14.17
N GLY A 89 -11.05 1.72 13.07
CA GLY A 89 -9.70 2.26 12.91
C GLY A 89 -9.73 3.73 12.50
N HIS A 90 -8.79 4.51 13.06
CA HIS A 90 -8.69 5.96 12.85
C HIS A 90 -7.28 6.40 12.44
N THR A 91 -6.33 5.47 12.44
CA THR A 91 -4.96 5.68 11.98
C THR A 91 -4.71 4.92 10.69
N ILE A 92 -3.60 5.27 10.04
CA ILE A 92 -3.05 4.47 8.97
C ILE A 92 -1.74 3.88 9.47
N ASP A 93 -1.41 2.69 9.00
CA ASP A 93 -0.16 1.99 9.28
C ASP A 93 0.44 1.47 7.98
N HIS A 94 1.76 1.23 7.99
CA HIS A 94 2.50 0.63 6.90
C HIS A 94 2.64 -0.88 7.11
N ILE A 95 2.19 -1.69 6.14
CA ILE A 95 2.35 -3.14 6.14
C ILE A 95 3.85 -3.50 6.25
N HIS A 96 4.65 -2.96 5.32
CA HIS A 96 6.11 -2.93 5.42
C HIS A 96 6.55 -1.62 6.10
N PRO A 97 7.18 -1.65 7.29
CA PRO A 97 7.48 -0.45 8.06
C PRO A 97 8.29 0.59 7.28
N ALA A 98 7.97 1.88 7.46
CA ALA A 98 8.69 2.97 6.82
C ALA A 98 10.18 3.01 7.26
N SER A 99 10.47 2.65 8.51
CA SER A 99 11.83 2.51 9.06
C SER A 99 12.67 1.44 8.33
N GLN A 100 12.03 0.48 7.68
CA GLN A 100 12.65 -0.58 6.89
C GLN A 100 12.54 -0.34 5.37
N GLY A 101 12.26 0.90 4.96
CA GLY A 101 12.15 1.28 3.54
C GLY A 101 10.75 1.12 2.93
N GLY A 102 9.72 0.91 3.74
CA GLY A 102 8.33 0.88 3.29
C GLY A 102 7.86 2.19 2.67
N PHE A 103 7.42 2.12 1.42
CA PHE A 103 6.83 3.27 0.74
C PHE A 103 5.50 3.66 1.37
N THR A 104 5.23 4.96 1.48
CA THR A 104 3.88 5.42 1.79
C THR A 104 3.05 5.33 0.51
N SER A 105 2.28 4.27 0.36
CA SER A 105 1.49 4.02 -0.85
C SER A 105 0.13 3.40 -0.54
N PRO A 106 -0.84 3.47 -1.47
CA PRO A 106 -2.07 2.74 -1.32
C PRO A 106 -1.87 1.24 -1.08
N ARG A 107 -0.87 0.59 -1.69
CA ARG A 107 -0.65 -0.83 -1.44
C ARG A 107 -0.03 -1.13 -0.09
N ASN A 108 0.84 -0.26 0.41
CA ASN A 108 1.54 -0.49 1.66
C ASN A 108 0.85 0.13 2.88
N CYS A 109 -0.08 1.08 2.70
CA CYS A 109 -0.79 1.71 3.81
C CYS A 109 -2.20 1.14 3.99
N VAL A 110 -2.53 0.80 5.24
CA VAL A 110 -3.84 0.28 5.65
C VAL A 110 -4.40 1.05 6.82
N THR A 111 -5.71 0.99 7.02
CA THR A 111 -6.34 1.50 8.24
C THR A 111 -6.03 0.60 9.42
N ALA A 112 -5.66 1.20 10.54
CA ALA A 112 -5.40 0.50 11.80
C ALA A 112 -6.14 1.18 12.97
N CYS A 113 -6.44 0.41 14.00
CA CYS A 113 -6.80 0.96 15.32
C CYS A 113 -5.52 1.28 16.10
N LEU A 114 -5.64 2.10 17.15
CA LEU A 114 -4.48 2.53 17.92
C LEU A 114 -3.76 1.35 18.59
N SER A 115 -4.50 0.36 19.11
CA SER A 115 -3.91 -0.80 19.79
C SER A 115 -3.07 -1.66 18.84
N CYS A 116 -3.61 -2.06 17.69
CA CYS A 116 -2.86 -2.87 16.72
C CYS A 116 -1.70 -2.08 16.11
N ASN A 117 -1.88 -0.78 15.85
CA ASN A 117 -0.81 0.07 15.32
C ASN A 117 0.38 0.17 16.28
N VAL A 118 0.10 0.29 17.58
CA VAL A 118 1.16 0.32 18.62
C VAL A 118 1.79 -1.05 18.80
N SER A 119 0.99 -2.12 18.79
CA SER A 119 1.48 -3.49 18.97
C SER A 119 2.36 -3.98 17.81
N LYS A 120 2.03 -3.59 16.57
CA LYS A 120 2.86 -3.91 15.40
C LYS A 120 4.18 -3.15 15.37
N ALA A 121 4.19 -1.87 15.79
CA ALA A 121 5.38 -1.02 15.81
C ALA A 121 6.27 -1.17 14.55
N ASP A 122 7.58 -1.30 14.72
CA ASP A 122 8.56 -1.45 13.64
C ASP A 122 8.70 -2.89 13.11
N THR A 123 7.78 -3.79 13.46
CA THR A 123 7.80 -5.19 13.03
C THR A 123 7.06 -5.35 11.69
N THR A 124 7.51 -6.29 10.85
CA THR A 124 6.83 -6.65 9.60
C THR A 124 5.50 -7.35 9.88
N LEU A 125 4.55 -7.26 8.94
CA LEU A 125 3.22 -7.85 9.12
C LEU A 125 3.27 -9.35 9.45
N ASP A 126 4.12 -10.12 8.77
CA ASP A 126 4.21 -11.57 8.97
C ASP A 126 4.61 -11.92 10.41
N LEU A 127 5.62 -11.23 10.94
CA LEU A 127 6.07 -11.41 12.32
C LEU A 127 5.03 -10.93 13.34
N PHE A 128 4.30 -9.85 13.03
CA PHE A 128 3.21 -9.35 13.88
C PHE A 128 2.08 -10.37 14.02
N LEU A 129 1.63 -10.96 12.90
CA LEU A 129 0.55 -11.95 12.91
C LEU A 129 0.97 -13.26 13.58
N VAL A 130 2.22 -13.69 13.42
CA VAL A 130 2.76 -14.86 14.12
C VAL A 130 2.77 -14.61 15.63
N ASN A 131 3.22 -13.43 16.08
CA ASN A 131 3.22 -13.09 17.50
C ASN A 131 1.80 -13.04 18.08
N GLU A 132 0.85 -12.41 17.39
CA GLU A 132 -0.55 -12.32 17.84
C GLU A 132 -1.19 -13.72 17.97
N GLN A 133 -0.95 -14.62 17.01
CA GLN A 133 -1.42 -16.01 17.08
C GLN A 133 -0.74 -16.79 18.21
N MET A 134 0.58 -16.62 18.42
CA MET A 134 1.30 -17.29 19.51
C MET A 134 0.85 -16.82 20.89
N GLU A 135 0.51 -15.54 21.04
CA GLU A 135 -0.09 -14.99 22.26
C GLU A 135 -1.49 -15.59 22.51
N GLU A 136 -2.33 -15.73 21.46
CA GLU A 136 -3.64 -16.39 21.57
C GLU A 136 -3.54 -17.87 21.93
N ASP A 137 -2.54 -18.57 21.38
CA ASP A 137 -2.31 -20.01 21.62
C ASP A 137 -1.52 -20.29 22.92
N GLY A 138 -1.10 -19.24 23.64
CA GLY A 138 -0.42 -19.36 24.94
C GLY A 138 0.99 -19.95 24.89
N VAL A 139 1.69 -19.85 23.76
CA VAL A 139 3.01 -20.46 23.55
C VAL A 139 4.11 -19.50 24.02
N GLN A 140 4.69 -19.74 25.20
CA GLN A 140 5.86 -19.01 25.70
C GLN A 140 7.16 -19.59 25.13
N GLU A 141 7.91 -18.74 24.40
CA GLU A 141 9.32 -18.84 23.99
C GLU A 141 9.86 -20.22 23.55
N TRP A 142 10.17 -20.35 22.26
CA TRP A 142 11.06 -21.39 21.76
C TRP A 142 12.49 -21.16 22.29
N ASN A 143 12.96 -22.03 23.18
CA ASN A 143 14.35 -22.05 23.60
C ASN A 143 15.24 -22.36 22.38
N MET A 144 16.18 -21.46 22.04
CA MET A 144 17.02 -21.54 20.82
C MET A 144 17.91 -22.81 20.74
N GLU A 145 17.94 -23.65 21.77
CA GLU A 145 18.64 -24.93 21.78
C GLU A 145 17.94 -26.04 20.98
N GLN A 146 16.68 -25.87 20.57
CA GLN A 146 15.94 -26.91 19.82
C GLN A 146 16.10 -26.84 18.29
N LEU A 147 16.79 -25.84 17.74
CA LEU A 147 17.17 -25.81 16.33
C LEU A 147 18.44 -26.63 16.06
N SER A 148 18.42 -27.92 16.43
CA SER A 148 19.42 -28.86 15.90
C SER A 148 19.05 -29.19 14.45
N PHE A 149 19.77 -28.56 13.51
CA PHE A 149 19.95 -28.94 12.12
C PHE A 149 19.21 -30.22 11.67
N SER A 150 18.17 -30.05 10.85
CA SER A 150 17.82 -31.05 9.83
C SER A 150 17.72 -30.38 8.46
N ARG A 151 18.91 -30.25 7.85
CA ARG A 151 19.24 -30.23 6.42
C ARG A 151 18.08 -30.07 5.41
N LEU A 152 18.16 -28.97 4.67
CA LEU A 152 18.22 -28.90 3.19
C LEU A 152 17.75 -30.15 2.41
N ARG A 153 16.61 -30.00 1.72
CA ARG A 153 16.35 -30.32 0.28
C ARG A 153 15.17 -29.42 -0.11
N TYR A 154 15.20 -28.51 -1.08
CA TYR A 154 15.92 -28.41 -2.36
C TYR A 154 16.57 -27.03 -2.54
#